data_AF-A0A3R6MWG5-F1
#
_entry.id   AF-A0A3R6MWG5-F1
#
_cell.length_a   1.000
_cell.length_b   1.000
_cell.length_c   1.000
_cell.angle_alpha   90.00
_cell.angle_beta   90.00
_cell.angle_gamma   90.00
#
_symmetry.space_group_name_H-M   'P 1'
#
loop_
_entity.id
_entity.type
_entity.pdbx_description
1 polymer ?
#
loop_
_entity_poly.entity_id
_entity_poly.type
_entity_poly.pdbx_seq_one_letter_code
_entity_poly.pdbx_strand_id
1 'polypeptide(L)'
;MKIYHTMMNGEVIHDHAFPMNSVILSLDHHVKVICKKFKFDREKKLEVYVWLPTPKKWVRTKIRNDYSEAMYNYFCTHIRKRKSKANFEEYMKHDRRHKGGGGGTRIFNGSITDYECRKDPFHDFKRCWN
;
A
#
# COMPACT_ATOMS: atom_id res chain seq x y z
N MET A 1 -21.72 -12.53 14.70
CA MET A 1 -20.86 -12.27 13.51
C MET A 1 -20.05 -10.98 13.64
N LYS A 2 -18.71 -11.04 13.63
CA LYS A 2 -17.82 -9.86 13.61
C LYS A 2 -16.83 -9.98 12.45
N ILE A 3 -16.61 -8.89 11.71
CA ILE A 3 -15.63 -8.82 10.60
C ILE A 3 -14.58 -7.77 10.94
N TYR A 4 -13.32 -8.15 10.82
CA TYR A 4 -12.18 -7.26 10.99
C TYR A 4 -11.05 -7.69 10.06
N HIS A 5 -9.93 -6.97 10.07
CA HIS A 5 -8.76 -7.31 9.27
C HIS A 5 -7.48 -7.24 10.09
N THR A 6 -6.46 -7.98 9.66
CA THR A 6 -5.13 -7.93 10.27
C THR A 6 -4.47 -6.59 10.01
N MET A 7 -3.97 -5.96 11.08
CA MET A 7 -3.36 -4.64 11.04
C MET A 7 -1.85 -4.73 10.87
N MET A 8 -1.23 -5.75 11.44
CA MET A 8 0.20 -6.00 11.35
C MET A 8 0.51 -7.13 10.37
N ASN A 9 1.72 -7.08 9.80
CA ASN A 9 2.20 -8.18 8.98
C ASN A 9 2.63 -9.34 9.87
N GLY A 10 2.11 -10.54 9.61
CA GLY A 10 2.46 -11.73 10.38
C GLY A 10 1.71 -11.89 11.69
N GLU A 11 0.53 -11.28 11.85
CA GLU A 11 -0.34 -11.57 12.99
C GLU A 11 -0.62 -13.08 13.08
N VAL A 12 -0.32 -13.65 14.26
CA VAL A 12 -0.49 -15.07 14.53
C VAL A 12 -1.88 -15.31 15.10
N ILE A 13 -2.68 -16.09 14.38
CA ILE A 13 -4.01 -16.50 14.81
C ILE A 13 -4.02 -18.01 14.88
N HIS A 14 -4.25 -18.59 16.06
CA HIS A 14 -4.23 -20.04 16.31
C HIS A 14 -3.01 -20.71 15.63
N ASP A 15 -1.83 -20.24 16.00
CA ASP A 15 -0.52 -20.75 15.57
C ASP A 15 -0.25 -20.68 14.05
N HIS A 16 -1.07 -19.92 13.31
CA HIS A 16 -0.84 -19.64 11.89
C HIS A 16 -0.67 -18.14 11.64
N ALA A 17 0.43 -17.77 10.97
CA ALA A 17 0.72 -16.39 10.61
C ALA A 17 -0.04 -15.99 9.35
N PHE A 18 -0.72 -14.85 9.41
CA PHE A 18 -1.45 -14.28 8.28
C PHE A 18 -0.81 -12.96 7.83
N PRO A 19 -0.79 -12.69 6.50
CA PRO A 19 -0.28 -11.43 6.00
C PRO A 19 -1.20 -10.27 6.41
N MET A 20 -0.66 -9.05 6.40
CA MET A 20 -1.41 -7.81 6.64
C MET A 20 -2.60 -7.69 5.67
N ASN A 21 -3.70 -7.07 6.12
CA ASN A 21 -4.94 -6.88 5.38
C ASN A 21 -5.69 -8.17 5.02
N SER A 22 -5.44 -9.27 5.74
CA SER A 22 -6.27 -10.47 5.66
C SER A 22 -7.60 -10.20 6.37
N VAL A 23 -8.73 -10.47 5.71
CA VAL A 23 -10.06 -10.26 6.32
C VAL A 23 -10.45 -11.49 7.11
N ILE A 24 -10.88 -11.27 8.35
CA ILE A 24 -11.25 -12.29 9.32
C ILE A 24 -12.72 -12.11 9.68
N LEU A 25 -13.49 -13.18 9.50
CA LEU A 25 -14.87 -13.31 9.93
C LEU A 25 -14.90 -14.23 11.15
N SER A 26 -15.29 -13.70 12.30
CA SER A 26 -15.53 -14.46 13.52
C SER A 26 -17.01 -14.80 13.62
N LEU A 27 -17.31 -16.10 13.64
CA LEU A 27 -18.62 -16.67 13.89
C LEU A 27 -18.77 -17.03 15.39
N ASP A 28 -19.99 -17.32 15.81
CA ASP A 28 -20.34 -17.40 17.24
C ASP A 28 -19.78 -18.67 17.93
N HIS A 29 -19.49 -19.74 17.18
CA HIS A 29 -18.88 -20.98 17.68
C HIS A 29 -17.34 -20.98 17.64
N HIS A 30 -16.67 -19.83 17.78
CA HIS A 30 -15.21 -19.69 17.64
C HIS A 30 -14.64 -20.13 16.27
N VAL A 31 -15.50 -20.37 15.29
CA VAL A 31 -15.09 -20.60 13.91
C VAL A 31 -14.61 -19.28 13.33
N LYS A 32 -13.38 -19.27 12.83
CA LYS A 32 -12.80 -18.11 12.15
C LYS A 32 -12.62 -18.43 10.68
N VAL A 33 -13.16 -17.60 9.81
CA VAL A 33 -12.96 -17.69 8.37
C VAL A 33 -12.05 -16.55 7.95
N ILE A 34 -10.91 -16.87 7.35
CA ILE A 34 -9.86 -15.92 7.01
C ILE A 34 -9.62 -15.95 5.50
N CYS A 35 -9.62 -14.78 4.87
CA CYS A 35 -9.24 -14.63 3.48
C CYS A 35 -7.91 -13.85 3.38
N LYS A 36 -6.87 -14.49 2.83
CA LYS A 36 -5.53 -13.89 2.65
C LYS A 36 -5.50 -12.87 1.50
N LYS A 37 -6.22 -13.14 0.42
CA LYS A 37 -6.19 -12.29 -0.79
C LYS A 37 -7.50 -12.41 -1.54
N PHE A 38 -8.16 -11.27 -1.73
CA PHE A 38 -9.31 -11.17 -2.61
C PHE A 38 -8.85 -11.05 -4.06
N LYS A 39 -8.62 -12.18 -4.73
CA LYS A 39 -8.57 -12.27 -6.20
C LYS A 39 -9.95 -12.65 -6.70
N PHE A 40 -10.93 -11.77 -6.52
CA PHE A 40 -12.33 -12.11 -6.75
C PHE A 40 -12.83 -11.52 -8.06
N ASP A 41 -12.93 -12.35 -9.11
CA ASP A 41 -14.02 -12.20 -10.07
C ASP A 41 -15.29 -12.65 -9.34
N ARG A 42 -16.37 -11.87 -9.39
CA ARG A 42 -17.64 -12.20 -8.70
C ARG A 42 -18.18 -13.60 -9.01
N GLU A 43 -17.75 -14.18 -10.13
CA GLU A 43 -18.14 -15.51 -10.57
C GLU A 43 -17.33 -16.65 -9.93
N LYS A 44 -16.07 -16.39 -9.55
CA LYS A 44 -15.16 -17.41 -9.03
C LYS A 44 -15.40 -17.64 -7.53
N LYS A 45 -15.08 -18.84 -7.03
CA LYS A 45 -15.20 -19.15 -5.60
C LYS A 45 -14.04 -18.53 -4.81
N LEU A 46 -14.33 -17.99 -3.62
CA LEU A 46 -13.33 -17.32 -2.78
C LEU A 46 -12.52 -18.38 -2.02
N GLU A 47 -11.20 -18.34 -2.13
CA GLU A 47 -10.32 -19.19 -1.33
C GLU A 47 -10.20 -18.64 0.10
N VAL A 48 -10.60 -19.45 1.08
CA VAL A 48 -10.58 -19.08 2.50
C VAL A 48 -9.95 -20.19 3.34
N TYR A 49 -9.43 -19.76 4.48
CA TYR A 49 -8.92 -20.62 5.55
C TYR A 49 -9.94 -20.61 6.67
N VAL A 50 -10.49 -21.78 6.99
CA VAL A 50 -11.47 -21.95 8.06
C VAL A 50 -10.77 -22.62 9.23
N TRP A 51 -10.83 -21.98 10.40
CA TRP A 51 -10.47 -22.58 11.66
C TRP A 51 -11.65 -23.36 12.21
N LEU A 52 -11.50 -24.68 12.34
CA LEU A 52 -12.47 -25.52 13.03
C LEU A 52 -12.03 -25.71 14.49
N PRO A 53 -12.83 -25.28 15.48
CA PRO A 53 -12.49 -25.40 16.90
C PRO A 53 -12.39 -26.87 17.36
N THR A 54 -13.19 -27.74 16.75
CA THR A 54 -13.14 -29.20 16.91
C THR A 54 -12.95 -29.75 15.51
N PRO A 55 -11.78 -30.23 15.08
CA PRO A 55 -10.65 -30.78 15.85
C PRO A 55 -9.40 -29.87 16.01
N LYS A 56 -9.56 -28.54 16.11
CA LYS A 56 -8.46 -27.56 16.12
C LYS A 56 -7.57 -27.64 14.88
N LYS A 57 -8.20 -27.61 13.70
CA LYS A 57 -7.49 -27.71 12.41
C LYS A 57 -7.86 -26.56 11.49
N TRP A 58 -6.87 -26.13 10.71
CA TRP A 58 -7.05 -25.24 9.58
C TRP A 58 -7.47 -26.04 8.35
N VAL A 59 -8.57 -25.64 7.72
CA VAL A 59 -9.05 -26.23 6.48
C VAL A 59 -9.08 -25.15 5.40
N ARG A 60 -8.46 -25.44 4.26
CA ARG A 60 -8.51 -24.55 3.09
C ARG A 60 -9.69 -24.95 2.20
N THR A 61 -10.65 -24.04 2.01
CA THR A 61 -11.85 -24.30 1.22
C THR A 61 -12.15 -23.17 0.26
N LYS A 62 -13.05 -23.45 -0.69
CA LYS A 62 -13.57 -22.48 -1.66
C LYS A 62 -15.03 -22.22 -1.37
N ILE A 63 -15.38 -20.98 -1.05
CA ILE A 63 -16.74 -20.61 -0.61
C ILE A 63 -17.35 -19.61 -1.59
N ARG A 64 -18.66 -19.77 -1.83
CA ARG A 64 -19.54 -18.78 -2.47
C ARG A 64 -20.88 -18.80 -1.74
N ASN A 65 -21.03 -17.90 -0.78
CA ASN A 65 -22.20 -17.74 0.07
C ASN A 65 -22.30 -16.29 0.57
N ASP A 66 -23.33 -15.99 1.36
CA ASP A 66 -23.57 -14.66 1.90
C ASP A 66 -22.39 -14.14 2.75
N TYR A 67 -21.70 -15.03 3.46
CA TYR A 67 -20.49 -14.69 4.23
C TYR A 67 -19.36 -14.21 3.34
N SER A 68 -19.16 -14.84 2.17
CA SER A 68 -18.13 -14.43 1.22
C SER A 68 -18.40 -13.04 0.64
N GLU A 69 -19.68 -12.68 0.46
CA GLU A 69 -20.09 -11.35 0.00
C GLU A 69 -19.92 -10.30 1.10
N ALA A 70 -20.28 -10.62 2.35
CA ALA A 70 -20.07 -9.74 3.49
C ALA A 70 -18.58 -9.43 3.70
N MET A 71 -17.70 -10.44 3.62
CA MET A 71 -16.24 -10.26 3.69
C MET A 71 -15.72 -9.39 2.55
N TYR A 72 -16.24 -9.56 1.34
CA TYR A 72 -15.84 -8.76 0.18
C TYR A 72 -16.28 -7.30 0.32
N ASN A 73 -17.51 -7.06 0.75
CA ASN A 73 -18.03 -5.71 0.98
C ASN A 73 -17.19 -4.98 2.04
N TYR A 74 -16.80 -5.68 3.11
CA TYR A 74 -15.86 -5.15 4.10
C TYR A 74 -14.49 -4.81 3.49
N PHE A 75 -13.92 -5.72 2.69
CA PHE A 75 -12.66 -5.49 1.99
C PHE A 75 -12.73 -4.26 1.07
N CYS A 76 -13.80 -4.11 0.30
CA CYS A 76 -14.00 -2.99 -0.62
C CYS A 76 -14.13 -1.63 0.07
N THR A 77 -14.68 -1.61 1.29
CA THR A 77 -14.94 -0.37 2.03
C THR A 77 -13.74 0.07 2.85
N HIS A 78 -13.02 -0.87 3.48
CA HIS A 78 -11.98 -0.53 4.47
C HIS A 78 -10.56 -0.73 3.95
N ILE A 79 -10.32 -1.72 3.08
CA ILE A 79 -8.96 -2.14 2.71
C ILE A 79 -8.62 -1.73 1.29
N ARG A 80 -9.58 -1.86 0.37
CA ARG A 80 -9.38 -1.55 -1.04
C ARG A 80 -9.21 -0.05 -1.19
N LYS A 81 -7.95 0.42 -1.16
CA LYS A 81 -7.60 1.78 -1.52
C LYS A 81 -8.18 2.06 -2.89
N ARG A 82 -9.15 2.98 -2.94
CA ARG A 82 -9.62 3.52 -4.23
C ARG A 82 -8.39 4.10 -4.90
N LYS A 83 -8.16 3.77 -6.17
CA LYS A 83 -7.18 4.51 -6.97
C LYS A 83 -7.57 5.97 -6.83
N SER A 84 -6.69 6.77 -6.24
CA SER A 84 -6.87 8.21 -6.24
C SER A 84 -7.05 8.60 -7.70
N LYS A 85 -8.15 9.27 -8.05
CA LYS A 85 -8.25 10.01 -9.30
C LYS A 85 -7.39 11.25 -9.15
N ALA A 86 -6.09 11.04 -9.00
CA ALA A 86 -5.12 12.11 -8.93
C ALA A 86 -5.16 12.80 -10.30
N ASN A 87 -5.69 14.01 -10.33
CA ASN A 87 -5.64 14.84 -11.51
C ASN A 87 -4.23 15.43 -11.60
N PHE A 88 -3.32 14.66 -12.19
CA PHE A 88 -1.92 15.07 -12.31
C PHE A 88 -1.77 16.38 -13.08
N GLU A 89 -2.64 16.66 -14.05
CA GLU A 89 -2.63 17.94 -14.78
C GLU A 89 -2.89 19.11 -13.84
N GLU A 90 -3.86 18.98 -12.94
CA GLU A 90 -4.18 20.00 -11.94
C GLU A 90 -3.07 20.15 -10.91
N TYR A 91 -2.45 19.06 -10.45
CA TYR A 91 -1.28 19.14 -9.58
C TYR A 91 -0.05 19.78 -10.24
N MET A 92 0.05 19.70 -11.57
CA MET A 92 1.13 20.32 -12.33
C MET A 92 0.82 21.76 -12.74
N LYS A 93 -0.42 22.26 -12.53
CA LYS A 93 -0.74 23.69 -12.68
C LYS A 93 -0.08 24.45 -11.54
N HIS A 94 1.04 25.07 -11.85
CA HIS A 94 1.68 26.07 -11.01
C HIS A 94 1.61 27.42 -11.71
N ASP A 95 1.33 28.47 -10.96
CA ASP A 95 1.51 29.81 -11.47
C ASP A 95 2.98 30.00 -11.83
N ARG A 96 3.23 30.42 -13.07
CA ARG A 96 4.56 30.84 -13.51
C ARG A 96 4.94 32.12 -12.79
N ARG A 97 5.40 32.00 -11.55
CA ARG A 97 6.14 33.08 -10.91
C ARG A 97 7.50 33.14 -11.58
N HIS A 98 7.75 34.26 -12.27
CA HIS A 98 9.12 34.60 -12.62
C HIS A 98 9.94 34.61 -11.33
N LYS A 99 11.08 33.90 -11.34
CA LYS A 99 12.09 34.09 -10.30
C LYS A 99 12.49 35.56 -10.40
N GLY A 100 11.98 36.39 -9.49
CA GLY A 100 12.52 37.72 -9.30
C GLY A 100 13.97 37.53 -8.93
N GLY A 101 14.88 37.94 -9.83
CA GLY A 101 16.29 38.02 -9.49
C GLY A 101 16.40 39.02 -8.35
N GLY A 102 16.51 38.54 -7.11
CA GLY A 102 17.06 39.36 -6.05
C GLY A 102 18.43 39.78 -6.55
N GLY A 103 18.61 41.08 -6.77
CA GLY A 103 19.89 41.67 -7.18
C GLY A 103 20.90 41.43 -6.08
N GLY A 104 21.47 40.23 -6.04
CA GLY A 104 22.59 39.92 -5.19
C GLY A 104 23.72 40.84 -5.59
N THR A 105 24.07 41.78 -4.70
CA THR A 105 25.32 42.52 -4.81
C THR A 105 26.45 41.50 -4.81
N ARG A 106 27.25 41.49 -5.89
CA ARG A 106 28.46 40.65 -5.96
C ARG A 106 29.34 41.00 -4.77
N ILE A 107 29.60 40.03 -3.91
CA ILE A 107 30.57 40.17 -2.83
C ILE A 107 31.95 40.19 -3.50
N PHE A 108 32.53 41.39 -3.64
CA PHE A 108 33.82 41.61 -4.31
C PHE A 108 34.98 41.49 -3.30
N ASN A 109 35.01 40.41 -2.52
CA ASN A 109 36.05 40.15 -1.51
C ASN A 109 36.97 38.98 -1.90
N GLY A 110 36.92 38.52 -3.15
CA GLY A 110 37.73 37.40 -3.64
C GLY A 110 37.30 36.02 -3.17
N SER A 111 36.17 35.87 -2.46
CA SER A 111 35.64 34.56 -2.08
C SER A 111 34.82 33.86 -3.17
N ILE A 112 34.53 34.54 -4.28
CA ILE A 112 33.93 33.94 -5.47
C ILE A 112 35.02 33.13 -6.17
N THR A 113 35.08 31.85 -5.86
CA THR A 113 35.91 30.90 -6.59
C THR A 113 35.17 30.49 -7.87
N ASP A 114 35.88 30.31 -8.99
CA ASP A 114 35.35 29.82 -10.28
C ASP A 114 34.64 28.45 -10.22
N TYR A 115 34.49 27.90 -9.02
CA TYR A 115 33.83 26.65 -8.68
C TYR A 115 32.34 26.63 -9.07
N GLU A 116 31.66 27.80 -9.09
CA GLU A 116 30.23 27.90 -9.42
C GLU A 116 29.93 28.07 -10.92
N CYS A 117 30.95 28.36 -11.75
CA CYS A 117 30.78 28.60 -13.19
C CYS A 117 31.24 27.44 -14.08
N ARG A 118 31.60 26.29 -13.49
CA ARG A 118 32.07 25.13 -14.25
C ARG A 118 30.89 24.45 -14.96
N LYS A 119 30.99 24.26 -16.28
CA LYS A 119 29.97 23.64 -17.16
C LYS A 119 29.71 22.15 -16.90
N ASP A 120 30.39 21.54 -15.94
CA ASP A 120 30.28 20.13 -15.64
C ASP A 120 29.17 19.91 -14.61
N PRO A 121 28.08 19.20 -14.93
CA PRO A 121 27.01 18.94 -13.98
C PRO A 121 27.53 18.08 -12.83
N PHE A 122 27.63 18.66 -11.63
CA PHE A 122 28.11 17.99 -10.41
C PHE A 122 27.27 16.78 -9.95
N HIS A 123 26.14 16.50 -10.62
CA HIS A 123 25.26 15.37 -10.32
C HIS A 123 25.53 14.14 -11.19
N ASP A 124 26.44 14.21 -12.15
CA ASP A 124 26.84 13.05 -12.95
C ASP A 124 28.20 12.56 -12.44
N PHE A 125 28.20 11.59 -11.52
CA PHE A 125 29.42 10.85 -11.22
C PHE A 125 29.93 10.28 -12.55
N LYS A 126 31.16 10.66 -12.96
CA LYS A 126 31.77 10.07 -14.16
C LYS A 126 31.63 8.56 -14.04
N ARG A 127 30.84 7.95 -14.94
CA ARG A 127 30.77 6.50 -15.07
C ARG A 127 32.13 6.07 -15.57
N CYS A 128 33.02 5.77 -14.65
CA CYS A 128 34.26 5.09 -14.94
C CYS A 128 33.88 3.70 -15.47
N TRP A 129 34.23 3.46 -16.73
CA TRP A 129 34.36 2.11 -17.24
C TRP A 129 35.73 1.60 -16.78
N ASN A 130 35.76 0.40 -16.19
CA ASN A 130 36.99 -0.33 -15.90
C ASN A 130 37.81 -0.56 -17.18
#